data_AF-A0A6A1Q0P1-F1
#
_entry.id   AF-A0A6A1Q0P1-F1
#
_cell.length_a   1.000
_cell.length_b   1.000
_cell.length_c   1.000
_cell.angle_alpha   90.00
_cell.angle_beta   90.00
_cell.angle_gamma   90.00
#
_symmetry.space_group_name_H-M   'P 1'
#
loop_
_entity.id
_entity.type
_entity.pdbx_description
1 polymer ?
#
loop_
_entity_poly.entity_id
_entity_poly.type
_entity_poly.pdbx_seq_one_letter_code
_entity_poly.pdbx_strand_id
1 'polypeptide(L)'
;MELLQVLKLRLQQISGHSGLCGYLQVFFRASDVRAGALVGKHKYGNKCYEDNKQFFGCHRWTDDPPTTKPPAASKFVWTNHKFNMSGAPQHVSYSTTRKKVQEWVPPSTPYR
;
A
#
# COMPACT_ATOMS: atom_id res chain seq x y z
N MET A 1 -27.00 -31.71 -7.76
CA MET A 1 -27.69 -30.44 -7.40
C MET A 1 -26.64 -29.38 -7.11
N GLU A 2 -25.97 -28.89 -8.16
CA GLU A 2 -24.84 -27.94 -8.04
C GLU A 2 -25.28 -26.57 -7.52
N LEU A 3 -26.47 -26.11 -7.91
CA LEU A 3 -27.04 -24.83 -7.49
C LEU A 3 -27.18 -24.68 -5.98
N LEU A 4 -27.59 -25.74 -5.28
CA LEU A 4 -27.71 -25.74 -3.82
C LEU A 4 -26.33 -25.60 -3.15
N GLN A 5 -25.28 -26.19 -3.73
CA GLN A 5 -23.92 -26.05 -3.22
C GLN A 5 -23.38 -24.63 -3.45
N VAL A 6 -23.63 -24.07 -4.63
CA VAL A 6 -23.25 -22.68 -4.96
C VAL A 6 -23.96 -21.68 -4.05
N LEU A 7 -25.26 -21.84 -3.81
CA LEU A 7 -26.04 -20.98 -2.91
C LEU A 7 -25.51 -21.03 -1.47
N LYS A 8 -25.20 -22.22 -0.96
CA LYS A 8 -24.61 -22.39 0.37
C LYS A 8 -23.27 -21.67 0.48
N LEU A 9 -22.42 -21.75 -0.54
CA LEU A 9 -21.13 -21.05 -0.58
C LEU A 9 -21.33 -19.53 -0.56
N ARG A 10 -22.28 -18.99 -1.34
CA ARG A 10 -22.59 -17.55 -1.36
C ARG A 10 -23.08 -17.04 0.00
N LEU A 11 -23.95 -17.80 0.67
CA LEU A 11 -24.42 -17.45 2.01
C LEU A 11 -23.29 -17.49 3.04
N GLN A 12 -22.39 -18.48 2.94
CA GLN A 12 -21.22 -18.57 3.79
C GLN A 12 -20.25 -17.38 3.58
N GLN A 13 -20.15 -16.84 2.37
CA GLN A 13 -19.36 -15.63 2.09
C GLN A 13 -19.92 -14.41 2.85
N ILE A 14 -21.25 -14.24 2.88
CA ILE A 14 -21.89 -13.13 3.62
C ILE A 14 -21.60 -13.25 5.12
N SER A 15 -21.69 -14.47 5.65
CA SER A 15 -21.34 -14.73 7.06
C SER A 15 -19.84 -14.51 7.34
N GLY A 16 -18.97 -14.87 6.40
CA GLY A 16 -17.51 -14.74 6.53
C GLY A 16 -16.99 -13.29 6.55
N HIS A 17 -17.74 -12.34 5.98
CA HIS A 17 -17.40 -10.91 5.97
C HIS A 17 -18.01 -10.11 7.14
N SER A 18 -18.26 -10.78 8.27
CA SER A 18 -18.90 -10.19 9.46
C SER A 18 -20.33 -9.67 9.19
N GLY A 19 -21.08 -10.37 8.34
CA GLY A 19 -22.47 -10.07 8.01
C GLY A 19 -22.66 -9.16 6.80
N LEU A 20 -23.90 -8.72 6.59
CA LEU A 20 -24.30 -8.00 5.36
C LEU A 20 -23.60 -6.65 5.21
N CYS A 21 -23.41 -5.90 6.30
CA CYS A 21 -22.76 -4.58 6.25
C CYS A 21 -21.29 -4.69 5.85
N GLY A 22 -20.55 -5.64 6.43
CA GLY A 22 -19.15 -5.88 6.05
C GLY A 22 -19.04 -6.42 4.63
N TYR A 23 -19.94 -7.33 4.22
CA TYR A 23 -20.03 -7.80 2.84
C TYR A 23 -20.22 -6.64 1.84
N LEU A 24 -21.16 -5.73 2.11
CA LEU A 24 -21.39 -4.56 1.26
C LEU A 24 -20.19 -3.59 1.27
N GLN A 25 -19.57 -3.35 2.43
CA GLN A 25 -18.39 -2.50 2.53
C GLN A 25 -17.24 -3.05 1.68
N VAL A 26 -16.97 -4.35 1.75
CA VAL A 26 -15.93 -5.00 0.96
C VAL A 26 -16.29 -4.98 -0.53
N PHE A 27 -17.55 -5.25 -0.88
CA PHE A 27 -18.03 -5.17 -2.25
C PHE A 27 -17.84 -3.78 -2.86
N PHE A 28 -18.18 -2.70 -2.16
CA PHE A 28 -18.02 -1.34 -2.68
C PHE A 28 -16.56 -0.85 -2.68
N ARG A 29 -15.71 -1.35 -1.76
CA ARG A 29 -14.31 -0.91 -1.68
C ARG A 29 -13.37 -1.70 -2.59
N ALA A 30 -13.56 -3.02 -2.68
CA ALA A 30 -12.68 -3.93 -3.41
C ALA A 30 -13.29 -4.49 -4.69
N SER A 31 -14.58 -4.23 -4.96
CA SER A 31 -15.34 -4.80 -6.09
C SER A 31 -15.36 -6.33 -6.14
N ASP A 32 -14.96 -6.97 -5.04
CA ASP A 32 -14.81 -8.41 -4.88
C ASP A 32 -15.38 -8.84 -3.53
N VAL A 33 -15.87 -10.07 -3.44
CA VAL A 33 -16.44 -10.64 -2.19
C VAL A 33 -15.73 -11.93 -1.77
N ARG A 34 -14.53 -12.14 -2.29
CA ARG A 34 -13.70 -13.29 -1.99
C ARG A 34 -13.37 -13.33 -0.50
N ALA A 35 -13.39 -14.53 0.06
CA ALA A 35 -13.05 -14.78 1.46
C ALA A 35 -11.81 -15.68 1.47
N GLY A 36 -10.86 -15.40 2.37
CA GLY A 36 -9.60 -16.13 2.48
C GLY A 36 -9.09 -16.14 3.90
N ALA A 37 -8.09 -16.97 4.17
CA ALA A 37 -7.44 -17.02 5.46
C ALA A 37 -6.62 -15.75 5.69
N LEU A 38 -6.75 -15.12 6.87
CA LEU A 38 -5.95 -13.96 7.24
C LEU A 38 -4.52 -14.40 7.57
N VAL A 39 -3.58 -14.08 6.69
CA VAL A 39 -2.15 -14.41 6.84
C VAL A 39 -1.45 -13.46 7.79
N GLY A 40 -1.80 -12.17 7.74
CA GLY A 40 -1.11 -11.17 8.53
C GLY A 40 -1.74 -9.79 8.45
N LYS A 41 -1.34 -8.92 9.38
CA LYS A 41 -1.69 -7.50 9.39
C LYS A 41 -0.42 -6.68 9.26
N HIS A 42 -0.42 -5.73 8.34
CA HIS A 42 0.66 -4.77 8.17
C HIS A 42 0.55 -3.64 9.22
N LYS A 43 1.65 -2.90 9.43
CA LYS A 43 1.76 -1.81 10.42
C LYS A 43 0.66 -0.75 10.27
N TYR A 44 0.23 -0.48 9.03
CA TYR A 44 -0.81 0.51 8.71
C TYR A 44 -2.24 -0.05 8.75
N GLY A 45 -2.43 -1.28 9.25
CA GLY A 45 -3.74 -1.90 9.40
C GLY A 45 -4.23 -2.71 8.18
N ASN A 46 -3.43 -2.77 7.12
CA ASN A 46 -3.75 -3.53 5.92
C ASN A 46 -3.70 -5.04 6.21
N LYS A 47 -4.77 -5.75 5.83
CA LYS A 47 -4.99 -7.17 6.16
C LYS A 47 -4.71 -8.02 4.93
N CYS A 48 -3.85 -9.02 5.09
CA CYS A 48 -3.42 -9.86 4.00
C CYS A 48 -4.14 -11.19 4.02
N TYR A 49 -4.79 -11.52 2.92
CA TYR A 49 -5.57 -12.74 2.82
C TYR A 49 -4.99 -13.68 1.76
N GLU A 50 -5.08 -14.98 2.04
CA GLU A 50 -4.60 -16.04 1.16
C GLU A 50 -5.67 -17.13 0.99
N ASP A 51 -5.83 -17.60 -0.24
CA ASP A 51 -6.70 -18.69 -0.64
C ASP A 51 -6.03 -19.52 -1.75
N ASN A 52 -5.38 -20.62 -1.37
CA ASN A 52 -4.68 -21.53 -2.29
C ASN A 52 -5.60 -22.30 -3.25
N LYS A 53 -6.92 -22.20 -3.10
CA LYS A 53 -7.87 -22.80 -4.04
C LYS A 53 -8.06 -21.93 -5.29
N GLN A 54 -7.70 -20.65 -5.22
CA GLN A 54 -7.74 -19.76 -6.36
C GLN A 54 -6.52 -19.93 -7.25
N PHE A 55 -6.67 -19.49 -8.49
CA PHE A 55 -5.59 -19.54 -9.47
C PHE A 55 -4.40 -18.65 -9.08
N PHE A 56 -3.24 -18.97 -9.64
CA PHE A 56 -2.02 -18.21 -9.43
C PHE A 56 -2.19 -16.74 -9.85
N GLY A 57 -1.84 -15.80 -8.98
CA GLY A 57 -2.10 -14.36 -9.15
C GLY A 57 -3.36 -13.84 -8.42
N CYS A 58 -4.33 -14.70 -8.09
CA CYS A 58 -5.50 -14.32 -7.29
C CYS A 58 -5.57 -14.99 -5.90
N HIS A 59 -4.75 -16.01 -5.66
CA HIS A 59 -4.63 -16.70 -4.37
C HIS A 59 -4.16 -15.81 -3.20
N ARG A 60 -3.67 -14.58 -3.45
CA ARG A 60 -3.29 -13.63 -2.39
C ARG A 60 -3.76 -12.24 -2.77
N TRP A 61 -4.38 -11.53 -1.82
CA TRP A 61 -4.77 -10.13 -2.01
C TRP A 61 -4.51 -9.33 -0.76
N THR A 62 -3.94 -8.14 -0.95
CA THR A 62 -3.80 -7.11 0.07
C THR A 62 -3.48 -5.78 -0.58
N ASP A 63 -3.80 -4.69 0.12
CA ASP A 63 -3.29 -3.35 -0.19
C ASP A 63 -1.76 -3.22 0.05
N ASP A 64 -1.15 -4.03 0.94
CA ASP A 64 0.29 -4.03 1.30
C ASP A 64 0.82 -5.44 1.62
N PRO A 65 2.13 -5.73 1.44
CA PRO A 65 2.68 -7.05 1.76
C PRO A 65 2.65 -7.38 3.27
N PRO A 66 2.24 -8.60 3.67
CA PRO A 66 2.34 -9.05 5.05
C PRO A 66 3.79 -9.31 5.45
N THR A 67 4.22 -8.73 6.57
CA THR A 67 5.54 -8.99 7.12
C THR A 67 5.51 -10.23 8.03
N THR A 68 5.36 -11.43 7.44
CA THR A 68 5.43 -12.71 8.20
C THR A 68 6.85 -13.00 8.71
N LYS A 69 7.87 -12.50 8.01
CA LYS A 69 9.26 -12.51 8.45
C LYS A 69 9.76 -11.07 8.49
N PRO A 70 9.96 -10.47 9.68
CA PRO A 70 10.45 -9.10 9.76
C PRO A 70 11.80 -9.00 9.05
N PRO A 71 11.99 -8.01 8.15
CA PRO A 71 13.29 -7.77 7.56
C PRO A 71 14.30 -7.37 8.65
N ALA A 72 15.57 -7.67 8.44
CA ALA A 72 16.62 -7.28 9.36
C ALA A 72 16.61 -5.76 9.58
N ALA A 73 16.59 -5.33 10.83
CA ALA A 73 16.58 -3.92 11.18
C ALA A 73 17.92 -3.28 10.82
N SER A 74 17.88 -2.16 10.10
CA SER A 74 19.05 -1.37 9.74
C SER A 74 18.81 0.11 10.03
N LYS A 75 19.87 0.83 10.39
CA LYS A 75 19.84 2.26 10.76
C LYS A 75 19.33 3.17 9.64
N PHE A 76 19.49 2.75 8.39
CA PHE A 76 19.09 3.51 7.20
C PHE A 76 17.75 3.08 6.61
N VAL A 77 17.17 1.97 7.08
CA VAL A 77 15.86 1.53 6.60
C VAL A 77 14.79 2.40 7.23
N TRP A 78 13.90 2.93 6.40
CA TRP A 78 12.84 3.79 6.87
C TRP A 78 11.84 3.00 7.72
N THR A 79 11.66 3.43 8.97
CA THR A 79 10.69 2.85 9.91
C THR A 79 9.24 3.15 9.56
N ASN A 80 9.00 4.23 8.80
CA ASN A 80 7.68 4.67 8.38
C ASN A 80 7.62 4.74 6.86
N HIS A 81 6.94 3.79 6.22
CA HIS A 81 6.63 3.85 4.80
C HIS A 81 5.87 5.15 4.45
N LYS A 82 6.20 5.73 3.30
CA LYS A 82 5.51 6.88 2.72
C LYS A 82 4.94 6.46 1.36
N PHE A 83 3.62 6.55 1.23
CA PHE A 83 2.92 6.25 -0.04
C PHE A 83 3.29 7.24 -1.14
N ASN A 84 2.91 6.92 -2.38
CA ASN A 84 3.11 7.82 -3.50
C ASN A 84 2.40 9.16 -3.24
N MET A 85 3.14 10.26 -3.32
CA MET A 85 2.67 11.64 -3.12
C MET A 85 2.69 12.45 -4.42
N SER A 86 2.70 11.78 -5.58
CA SER A 86 2.58 12.45 -6.89
C SER A 86 1.28 13.28 -6.92
N GLY A 87 1.38 14.55 -7.32
CA GLY A 87 0.26 15.50 -7.26
C GLY A 87 0.17 16.30 -5.95
N ALA A 88 0.99 16.00 -4.95
CA ALA A 88 1.20 16.83 -3.75
C ALA A 88 2.55 17.57 -3.81
N PRO A 89 2.69 18.76 -3.19
CA PRO A 89 3.90 19.57 -3.28
C PRO A 89 5.03 19.02 -2.39
N GLN A 90 5.65 17.91 -2.78
CA GLN A 90 6.62 17.24 -1.91
C GLN A 90 7.92 16.76 -2.55
N HIS A 91 7.95 16.53 -3.87
CA HIS A 91 9.19 16.28 -4.58
C HIS A 91 9.28 17.17 -5.83
N VAL A 92 10.23 18.10 -5.81
CA VAL A 92 10.59 18.95 -6.94
C VAL A 92 12.09 18.76 -7.14
N SER A 93 12.48 18.37 -8.35
CA SER A 93 13.88 18.17 -8.68
C SER A 93 14.63 19.50 -8.65
N TYR A 94 15.81 19.50 -8.04
CA TYR A 94 16.71 20.66 -8.00
C TYR A 94 18.13 20.21 -8.32
N SER A 95 18.99 21.16 -8.69
CA SER A 95 20.40 20.86 -8.92
C SER A 95 21.08 20.52 -7.59
N THR A 96 21.59 19.29 -7.47
CA THR A 96 22.40 18.86 -6.32
C THR A 96 23.85 19.37 -6.40
N THR A 97 24.20 20.06 -7.50
CA THR A 97 25.52 20.65 -7.73
C THR A 97 25.58 22.10 -7.26
N ARG A 98 26.75 22.54 -6.80
CA ARG A 98 27.00 23.94 -6.44
C ARG A 98 27.37 24.77 -7.68
N LYS A 99 27.19 26.10 -7.62
CA LYS A 99 27.62 27.02 -8.69
C LYS A 99 29.13 26.83 -8.93
N LYS A 100 29.48 26.50 -10.17
CA LYS A 100 30.88 26.23 -10.55
C LYS A 100 31.72 27.51 -10.67
N VAL A 101 31.12 28.60 -11.17
CA VAL A 101 31.81 29.87 -11.40
C VAL A 101 31.46 30.83 -10.27
N GLN A 102 32.46 31.36 -9.57
CA GLN A 102 32.25 32.43 -8.59
C GLN A 102 32.25 33.77 -9.33
N GLU A 103 31.27 34.61 -9.01
CA GLU A 103 31.14 35.93 -9.60
C GLU A 103 31.97 36.91 -8.81
N TRP A 104 32.64 37.82 -9.51
CA TRP A 104 33.34 38.91 -8.86
C TRP A 104 32.30 39.92 -8.37
N VAL A 105 32.30 40.20 -7.07
CA VAL A 105 31.44 41.22 -6.46
C VAL A 105 32.21 42.54 -6.46
N PRO A 106 31.71 43.61 -7.11
CA PRO A 106 32.42 44.88 -7.15
C PRO A 106 32.51 45.52 -5.76
N PRO A 107 33.58 46.28 -5.48
CA PRO A 107 33.65 47.08 -4.26
C PRO A 107 32.56 48.15 -4.28
N SER A 108 31.85 48.29 -3.17
CA SER A 108 30.80 49.31 -3.00
C SER A 108 31.35 50.72 -2.78
N THR A 109 32.67 50.86 -2.59
CA THR A 109 33.32 52.14 -2.40
C THR A 109 33.49 52.87 -3.74
N PRO A 110 33.20 54.18 -3.80
CA PRO A 110 33.42 54.97 -5.01
C PRO A 110 34.90 54.99 -5.40
N TYR A 111 35.17 55.00 -6.70
CA TYR A 111 36.51 55.16 -7.25
C TYR A 111 37.03 56.57 -6.95
N ARG A 112 38.23 56.67 -6.37
CA ARG A 112 38.85 57.94 -5.95
C ARG A 112 39.77 58.50 -7.00
#